data_AF-M5U6X9-F1
#
_entry.id   AF-M5U6X9-F1
#
_cell.length_a   1.000
_cell.length_b   1.000
_cell.length_c   1.000
_cell.angle_alpha   90.00
_cell.angle_beta   90.00
_cell.angle_gamma   90.00
#
_symmetry.space_group_name_H-M   'P 1'
#
loop_
_entity.id
_entity.type
_entity.pdbx_description
1 polymer ?
#
loop_
_entity_poly.entity_id
_entity_poly.type
_entity_poly.pdbx_seq_one_letter_code
_entity_poly.pdbx_strand_id
1 'polypeptide(L)'
;MALRLHNELSNQTRYPAAADSSSDKSSRTGITRVEHRSVPTPPHFGTARVAAQTGVDGRERRRWAVRLWFAMAVMAAFWWMLAGVVSAQQFDAIKLPPAFEAFKDPKRASQLERAVMQLKTAKDLSKVDSSAPGMSKFYLEQYIPWKITQRESLPELSDIVEGLLKDVDGAQRIGSAGTRTLLAGTFVGMKKVAEGNYLPAARINAINALARLNEKPLDIANGRPPLPLRYSYPILFKLYTDENESDGIRAAALHGIHHYTRLAFPVMKPDEKTALVTEMNNLLNQEVPGSRDPKAHAYLQRFAVDILNILRAPNDATLGTQLISISTSEEKPDLIALYSASKLGGFQSGLEGKVENPGEVMKQWSARAFNAVQSELDRFAAQTRPRPAQSQPPNPIDFLRKAAPEKPKAITATRKGRAPSGMMGDPGMGMGMGPDMDMEMGMEMGMGMGMGPDMDMGMGMDMGYGMMQTIANPQPPEVNLSRRKIDFVLQQLLQGATGSAQGTPEEKPSGLMAGVPENQRAEVQAWVDRILEVSAVVNDEQLDTLEEWLEALDTQRPVLGDLAGIEVDYEEEDTSIQENPVLPMFPGFGNVGGGDADQPADGGLPGAGGLPAAGGLPGQ
;
A
#
# COMPACT_ATOMS: atom_id res chain seq x y z
N MET A 1 12.64 19.46 -4.18
CA MET A 1 13.09 20.81 -4.58
C MET A 1 14.61 20.97 -4.61
N ALA A 2 15.35 20.76 -3.50
CA ALA A 2 16.81 20.99 -3.44
C ALA A 2 17.65 20.25 -4.50
N LEU A 3 17.30 19.01 -4.85
CA LEU A 3 17.97 18.23 -5.91
C LEU A 3 17.80 18.82 -7.33
N ARG A 4 16.75 19.61 -7.58
CA ARG A 4 16.51 20.26 -8.89
C ARG A 4 17.49 21.43 -9.11
N LEU A 5 17.67 22.25 -8.06
CA LEU A 5 18.64 23.36 -8.03
C LEU A 5 20.10 22.88 -8.19
N HIS A 6 20.47 21.70 -7.68
CA HIS A 6 21.83 21.19 -7.83
C HIS A 6 22.16 20.77 -9.28
N ASN A 7 21.18 20.23 -10.02
CA ASN A 7 21.35 19.84 -11.42
C ASN A 7 21.29 21.01 -12.41
N GLU A 8 20.59 22.10 -12.07
CA GLU A 8 20.59 23.32 -12.89
C GLU A 8 21.92 24.09 -12.78
N LEU A 9 22.54 24.10 -11.59
CA LEU A 9 23.83 24.75 -11.36
C LEU A 9 25.04 23.99 -11.91
N SER A 10 24.97 22.66 -12.06
CA SER A 10 26.09 21.85 -12.56
C SER A 10 26.25 21.88 -14.09
N ASN A 11 25.21 22.24 -14.83
CA ASN A 11 25.22 22.28 -16.30
C ASN A 11 25.73 23.60 -16.91
N GLN A 12 25.94 24.67 -16.14
CA GLN A 12 26.39 25.97 -16.67
C GLN A 12 27.93 26.09 -16.86
N THR A 13 28.73 25.09 -16.48
CA THR A 13 30.20 25.19 -16.44
C THR A 13 30.94 24.21 -17.36
N ARG A 14 30.59 24.20 -18.66
CA ARG A 14 31.44 23.60 -19.72
C ARG A 14 31.41 24.38 -21.05
N TYR A 15 32.44 25.20 -21.28
CA TYR A 15 33.28 25.32 -22.50
C TYR A 15 34.11 26.63 -22.44
N PRO A 16 35.23 26.78 -23.18
CA PRO A 16 36.41 27.43 -22.64
C PRO A 16 36.70 28.81 -23.24
N ALA A 17 37.46 29.63 -22.49
CA ALA A 17 38.02 30.86 -23.01
C ALA A 17 39.17 30.56 -23.99
N ALA A 18 39.07 31.11 -25.21
CA ALA A 18 40.21 31.24 -26.12
C ALA A 18 40.98 32.55 -25.80
N ALA A 19 42.30 32.53 -26.00
CA ALA A 19 43.17 33.70 -25.80
C ALA A 19 43.57 34.33 -27.15
N ASP A 20 43.63 35.65 -27.20
CA ASP A 20 44.09 36.41 -28.36
C ASP A 20 45.60 36.26 -28.61
N SER A 21 46.01 36.17 -29.88
CA SER A 21 47.19 36.89 -30.37
C SER A 21 47.21 37.10 -31.90
N SER A 22 47.22 38.38 -32.29
CA SER A 22 47.89 38.99 -33.46
C SER A 22 47.81 38.39 -34.89
N SER A 23 47.46 39.30 -35.82
CA SER A 23 48.19 39.66 -37.06
C SER A 23 47.46 39.54 -38.41
N ASP A 24 47.01 40.72 -38.87
CA ASP A 24 47.34 41.34 -40.17
C ASP A 24 46.67 40.88 -41.50
N LYS A 25 46.46 41.89 -42.36
CA LYS A 25 46.11 41.90 -43.81
C LYS A 25 44.75 41.40 -44.33
N SER A 26 43.95 42.39 -44.77
CA SER A 26 43.32 42.51 -46.12
C SER A 26 42.31 41.42 -46.58
N SER A 27 41.22 41.67 -47.31
CA SER A 27 40.74 42.83 -48.09
C SER A 27 39.28 42.59 -48.53
N ARG A 28 38.57 43.63 -49.04
CA ARG A 28 37.39 43.54 -49.97
C ARG A 28 36.09 42.84 -49.47
N THR A 29 34.87 43.09 -49.96
CA THR A 29 34.12 44.24 -50.56
C THR A 29 32.62 43.84 -50.65
N GLY A 30 31.67 44.79 -50.61
CA GLY A 30 30.21 44.57 -50.85
C GLY A 30 29.37 44.69 -49.57
N ILE A 31 28.39 45.59 -49.36
CA ILE A 31 27.32 46.19 -50.23
C ILE A 31 26.36 45.09 -50.71
N THR A 32 25.04 45.03 -50.41
CA THR A 32 23.92 46.01 -50.28
C THR A 32 23.05 45.80 -49.02
N ARG A 33 22.38 46.78 -48.37
CA ARG A 33 21.12 47.51 -48.73
C ARG A 33 19.90 46.55 -48.86
N VAL A 34 18.73 46.72 -48.22
CA VAL A 34 17.71 47.80 -48.40
C VAL A 34 16.67 47.86 -47.23
N GLU A 35 16.41 49.09 -46.75
CA GLU A 35 15.15 49.77 -46.29
C GLU A 35 14.01 48.96 -45.60
N HIS A 36 13.65 49.26 -44.34
CA HIS A 36 12.80 50.37 -43.81
C HIS A 36 11.26 50.18 -43.90
N ARG A 37 10.60 50.10 -42.74
CA ARG A 37 9.29 50.75 -42.49
C ARG A 37 9.17 51.16 -41.02
N SER A 38 8.44 52.24 -40.75
CA SER A 38 8.59 53.07 -39.54
C SER A 38 7.25 53.45 -38.89
N VAL A 39 7.36 54.04 -37.68
CA VAL A 39 6.41 54.98 -36.98
C VAL A 39 5.43 54.32 -35.98
N PRO A 40 5.06 54.94 -34.82
CA PRO A 40 5.59 56.11 -34.08
C PRO A 40 6.02 55.86 -32.60
N THR A 41 6.67 56.87 -32.02
CA THR A 41 7.03 57.05 -30.60
C THR A 41 5.92 57.66 -29.72
N PRO A 42 5.91 57.40 -28.39
CA PRO A 42 5.48 58.33 -27.34
C PRO A 42 6.69 59.00 -26.62
N PRO A 43 6.49 60.03 -25.76
CA PRO A 43 7.45 61.14 -25.62
C PRO A 43 8.56 61.02 -24.55
N HIS A 44 9.57 61.87 -24.71
CA HIS A 44 10.72 62.04 -23.83
C HIS A 44 10.38 62.43 -22.37
N PHE A 45 11.09 61.81 -21.43
CA PHE A 45 11.41 62.42 -20.12
C PHE A 45 12.84 62.04 -19.67
N GLY A 46 13.57 63.02 -19.13
CA GLY A 46 14.64 62.80 -18.15
C GLY A 46 15.97 62.22 -18.63
N THR A 47 16.86 63.05 -19.17
CA THR A 47 18.30 62.72 -19.27
C THR A 47 18.94 62.71 -17.87
N ALA A 48 18.96 61.54 -17.23
CA ALA A 48 19.78 61.33 -16.03
C ALA A 48 21.27 61.23 -16.43
N ARG A 49 22.10 62.14 -15.92
CA ARG A 49 23.56 62.07 -16.07
C ARG A 49 24.09 60.81 -15.37
N VAL A 50 24.57 59.84 -16.13
CA VAL A 50 25.42 58.77 -15.58
C VAL A 50 26.76 59.39 -15.20
N ALA A 51 26.88 59.81 -13.94
CA ALA A 51 28.14 60.23 -13.37
C ALA A 51 29.05 59.00 -13.25
N ALA A 52 30.17 59.00 -13.98
CA ALA A 52 31.22 58.01 -13.81
C ALA A 52 31.88 58.20 -12.43
N GLN A 53 31.41 57.46 -11.42
CA GLN A 53 32.05 57.40 -10.12
C GLN A 53 32.85 56.12 -9.94
N THR A 54 34.16 56.30 -10.14
CA THR A 54 35.25 55.79 -9.29
C THR A 54 35.26 54.29 -8.96
N GLY A 55 36.28 53.60 -9.47
CA GLY A 55 36.54 52.21 -9.15
C GLY A 55 36.67 51.96 -7.64
N VAL A 56 35.79 51.10 -7.13
CA VAL A 56 35.95 50.49 -5.81
C VAL A 56 37.23 49.67 -5.83
N ASP A 57 38.17 50.06 -4.98
CA ASP A 57 39.51 49.50 -4.86
C ASP A 57 39.47 47.97 -4.81
N GLY A 58 40.31 47.27 -5.58
CA GLY A 58 40.30 45.80 -5.64
C GLY A 58 40.52 45.13 -4.28
N ARG A 59 41.11 45.87 -3.33
CA ARG A 59 41.26 45.47 -1.92
C ARG A 59 39.94 45.39 -1.17
N GLU A 60 38.96 46.25 -1.47
CA GLU A 60 37.64 46.21 -0.82
C GLU A 60 36.82 45.03 -1.32
N ARG A 61 36.80 44.76 -2.64
CA ARG A 61 36.18 43.54 -3.18
C ARG A 61 36.79 42.27 -2.57
N ARG A 62 38.12 42.23 -2.39
CA ARG A 62 38.79 41.09 -1.74
C ARG A 62 38.42 40.98 -0.25
N ARG A 63 38.34 42.10 0.49
CA ARG A 63 37.87 42.12 1.89
C ARG A 63 36.41 41.69 2.03
N TRP A 64 35.54 42.12 1.13
CA TRP A 64 34.13 41.73 1.10
C TRP A 64 33.96 40.24 0.78
N ALA A 65 34.68 39.73 -0.22
CA ALA A 65 34.70 38.30 -0.54
C ALA A 65 35.18 37.44 0.64
N VAL A 66 36.24 37.86 1.35
CA VAL A 66 36.72 37.15 2.57
C VAL A 66 35.69 37.19 3.69
N ARG A 67 35.01 38.34 3.91
CA ARG A 67 33.91 38.44 4.90
C ARG A 67 32.72 37.54 4.54
N LEU A 68 32.34 37.48 3.26
CA LEU A 68 31.28 36.61 2.76
C LEU A 68 31.65 35.12 2.96
N TRP A 69 32.89 34.75 2.62
CA TRP A 69 33.39 33.39 2.85
C TRP A 69 33.40 33.00 4.33
N PHE A 70 33.81 33.92 5.21
CA PHE A 70 33.79 33.69 6.65
C PHE A 70 32.35 33.57 7.19
N ALA A 71 31.42 34.40 6.70
CA ALA A 71 30.00 34.29 7.05
C ALA A 71 29.38 32.97 6.58
N MET A 72 29.70 32.50 5.36
CA MET A 72 29.27 31.19 4.86
C MET A 72 29.88 30.03 5.67
N ALA A 73 31.15 30.13 6.06
CA ALA A 73 31.80 29.12 6.91
C ALA A 73 31.18 29.06 8.32
N VAL A 74 30.86 30.21 8.92
CA VAL A 74 30.14 30.28 10.21
C VAL A 74 28.72 29.72 10.08
N MET A 75 27.99 30.06 9.01
CA MET A 75 26.66 29.50 8.74
C MET A 75 26.71 27.98 8.54
N ALA A 76 27.69 27.46 7.80
CA ALA A 76 27.88 26.02 7.60
C ALA A 76 28.24 25.30 8.91
N ALA A 77 29.13 25.88 9.72
CA ALA A 77 29.47 25.34 11.05
C ALA A 77 28.26 25.37 12.00
N PHE A 78 27.46 26.43 11.97
CA PHE A 78 26.22 26.53 12.75
C PHE A 78 25.18 25.51 12.29
N TRP A 79 25.05 25.29 10.98
CA TRP A 79 24.23 24.21 10.41
C TRP A 79 24.71 22.82 10.82
N TRP A 80 26.03 22.57 10.87
CA TRP A 80 26.58 21.30 11.35
C TRP A 80 26.36 21.09 12.85
N MET A 81 26.48 22.14 13.67
CA MET A 81 26.13 22.07 15.09
C MET A 81 24.63 21.79 15.30
N LEU A 82 23.74 22.47 14.55
CA LEU A 82 22.30 22.24 14.64
C LEU A 82 21.88 20.86 14.11
N ALA A 83 22.47 20.38 13.01
CA ALA A 83 22.23 19.04 12.49
C ALA A 83 22.64 17.96 13.52
N GLY A 84 23.76 18.18 14.21
CA GLY A 84 24.21 17.32 15.32
C GLY A 84 23.26 17.31 16.51
N VAL A 85 22.57 18.43 16.81
CA VAL A 85 21.57 18.50 17.90
C VAL A 85 20.27 17.78 17.52
N VAL A 86 19.82 17.87 16.27
CA VAL A 86 18.59 17.17 15.82
C VAL A 86 18.78 15.66 15.72
N SER A 87 20.01 15.16 15.48
CA SER A 87 20.32 13.72 15.46
C SER A 87 20.77 13.14 16.81
N ALA A 88 20.73 13.91 17.90
CA ALA A 88 21.33 13.53 19.19
C ALA A 88 20.32 13.22 20.31
N GLN A 89 19.21 12.53 19.99
CA GLN A 89 18.56 11.71 21.01
C GLN A 89 19.52 10.58 21.41
N GLN A 90 20.23 10.79 22.52
CA GLN A 90 21.02 9.75 23.16
C GLN A 90 20.04 8.76 23.81
N PHE A 91 19.74 7.70 23.08
CA PHE A 91 19.03 6.55 23.63
C PHE A 91 19.95 5.81 24.60
N ASP A 92 19.41 5.50 25.77
CA ASP A 92 20.06 4.64 26.73
C ASP A 92 20.18 3.21 26.18
N ALA A 93 21.05 2.43 26.80
CA ALA A 93 21.08 0.97 26.67
C ALA A 93 21.06 0.38 28.08
N ILE A 94 20.31 -0.71 28.28
CA ILE A 94 20.35 -1.43 29.55
C ILE A 94 21.79 -1.92 29.75
N LYS A 95 22.31 -1.84 30.97
CA LYS A 95 23.61 -2.40 31.35
C LYS A 95 23.37 -3.74 32.05
N LEU A 96 24.02 -4.79 31.55
CA LEU A 96 24.05 -6.08 32.23
C LEU A 96 24.88 -5.96 33.52
N PRO A 97 24.41 -6.43 34.69
CA PRO A 97 25.17 -6.27 35.93
C PRO A 97 26.50 -7.05 35.87
N PRO A 98 27.59 -6.59 36.53
CA PRO A 98 28.92 -7.19 36.43
C PRO A 98 28.95 -8.71 36.69
N ALA A 99 28.17 -9.19 37.66
CA ALA A 99 28.05 -10.61 38.01
C ALA A 99 27.55 -11.50 36.86
N PHE A 100 26.95 -10.92 35.82
CA PHE A 100 26.33 -11.64 34.71
C PHE A 100 26.98 -11.36 33.35
N GLU A 101 28.09 -10.61 33.28
CA GLU A 101 28.76 -10.32 32.00
C GLU A 101 29.22 -11.55 31.24
N ALA A 102 29.45 -12.67 31.92
CA ALA A 102 29.79 -13.93 31.28
C ALA A 102 28.68 -14.46 30.35
N PHE A 103 27.42 -14.01 30.51
CA PHE A 103 26.32 -14.36 29.60
C PHE A 103 26.36 -13.60 28.27
N LYS A 104 27.31 -12.67 28.07
CA LYS A 104 27.62 -12.11 26.73
C LYS A 104 28.20 -13.16 25.77
N ASP A 105 28.77 -14.25 26.29
CA ASP A 105 29.17 -15.42 25.48
C ASP A 105 27.94 -16.22 25.06
N PRO A 106 27.67 -16.41 23.75
CA PRO A 106 26.55 -17.22 23.26
C PRO A 106 26.46 -18.62 23.88
N LYS A 107 27.60 -19.25 24.22
CA LYS A 107 27.60 -20.57 24.87
C LYS A 107 26.98 -20.53 26.26
N ARG A 108 27.20 -19.45 27.03
CA ARG A 108 26.57 -19.26 28.33
C ARG A 108 25.13 -18.76 28.19
N ALA A 109 24.84 -17.90 27.21
CA ALA A 109 23.46 -17.49 26.89
C ALA A 109 22.56 -18.72 26.63
N SER A 110 23.06 -19.73 25.89
CA SER A 110 22.31 -20.97 25.63
C SER A 110 21.89 -21.76 26.88
N GLN A 111 22.52 -21.53 28.04
CA GLN A 111 22.11 -22.14 29.31
C GLN A 111 20.82 -21.49 29.85
N LEU A 112 20.65 -20.19 29.61
CA LEU A 112 19.44 -19.44 29.97
C LEU A 112 18.26 -19.84 29.08
N GLU A 113 18.49 -19.99 27.77
CA GLU A 113 17.52 -20.51 26.81
C GLU A 113 17.07 -21.93 27.17
N ARG A 114 18.00 -22.81 27.56
CA ARG A 114 17.68 -24.16 28.07
C ARG A 114 16.83 -24.11 29.34
N ALA A 115 17.10 -23.17 30.26
CA ALA A 115 16.27 -23.01 31.45
C ALA A 115 14.83 -22.60 31.10
N VAL A 116 14.65 -21.69 30.13
CA VAL A 116 13.33 -21.33 29.60
C VAL A 116 12.66 -22.52 28.94
N MET A 117 13.36 -23.30 28.11
CA MET A 117 12.82 -24.49 27.46
C MET A 117 12.43 -25.61 28.46
N GLN A 118 13.15 -25.75 29.57
CA GLN A 118 12.74 -26.61 30.68
C GLN A 118 11.44 -26.12 31.30
N LEU A 119 11.33 -24.82 31.63
CA LEU A 119 10.08 -24.25 32.14
C LEU A 119 8.93 -24.34 31.14
N LYS A 120 9.18 -24.18 29.84
CA LYS A 120 8.18 -24.27 28.76
C LYS A 120 7.55 -25.65 28.72
N THR A 121 8.33 -26.70 28.93
CA THR A 121 7.90 -28.11 28.82
C THR A 121 7.51 -28.78 30.15
N ALA A 122 7.82 -28.16 31.29
CA ALA A 122 7.59 -28.73 32.61
C ALA A 122 6.10 -28.85 33.00
N LYS A 123 5.60 -30.09 33.09
CA LYS A 123 4.31 -30.40 33.75
C LYS A 123 4.35 -30.25 35.28
N ASP A 124 5.56 -30.26 35.86
CA ASP A 124 5.80 -30.25 37.30
C ASP A 124 7.18 -29.60 37.54
N LEU A 125 7.21 -28.50 38.33
CA LEU A 125 8.43 -27.76 38.60
C LEU A 125 9.41 -28.51 39.51
N SER A 126 8.96 -29.51 40.27
CA SER A 126 9.85 -30.30 41.15
C SER A 126 10.82 -31.22 40.37
N LYS A 127 10.55 -31.44 39.08
CA LYS A 127 11.34 -32.29 38.17
C LYS A 127 12.28 -31.49 37.27
N VAL A 128 12.27 -30.17 37.41
CA VAL A 128 13.13 -29.24 36.69
C VAL A 128 14.42 -29.02 37.50
N ASP A 129 15.52 -28.63 36.85
CA ASP A 129 16.72 -28.19 37.56
C ASP A 129 16.37 -27.05 38.53
N SER A 130 16.83 -27.15 39.79
CA SER A 130 16.51 -26.19 40.85
C SER A 130 16.95 -24.76 40.54
N SER A 131 17.91 -24.58 39.64
CA SER A 131 18.38 -23.28 39.17
C SER A 131 17.54 -22.70 38.02
N ALA A 132 16.82 -23.53 37.26
CA ALA A 132 16.13 -23.08 36.04
C ALA A 132 15.04 -22.01 36.27
N PRO A 133 14.23 -22.04 37.35
CA PRO A 133 13.31 -20.93 37.64
C PRO A 133 14.04 -19.58 37.83
N GLY A 134 15.20 -19.61 38.49
CA GLY A 134 16.04 -18.41 38.70
C GLY A 134 16.71 -17.94 37.42
N MET A 135 17.31 -18.86 36.65
CA MET A 135 17.94 -18.55 35.36
C MET A 135 16.93 -18.02 34.34
N SER A 136 15.74 -18.62 34.24
CA SER A 136 14.67 -18.16 33.36
C SER A 136 14.17 -16.78 33.78
N LYS A 137 13.98 -16.54 35.08
CA LYS A 137 13.60 -15.21 35.57
C LYS A 137 14.64 -14.15 35.18
N PHE A 138 15.93 -14.44 35.40
CA PHE A 138 17.02 -13.56 34.98
C PHE A 138 17.04 -13.33 33.46
N TYR A 139 16.84 -14.39 32.67
CA TYR A 139 16.79 -14.32 31.22
C TYR A 139 15.73 -13.34 30.73
N LEU A 140 14.50 -13.52 31.22
CA LEU A 140 13.32 -12.78 30.79
C LEU A 140 13.33 -11.32 31.31
N GLU A 141 13.70 -11.11 32.57
CA GLU A 141 13.61 -9.78 33.21
C GLU A 141 14.85 -8.90 33.00
N GLN A 142 16.02 -9.48 32.67
CA GLN A 142 17.28 -8.73 32.56
C GLN A 142 18.04 -9.01 31.26
N TYR A 143 18.27 -10.27 30.89
CA TYR A 143 19.13 -10.60 29.73
C TYR A 143 18.48 -10.23 28.40
N ILE A 144 17.21 -10.58 28.16
CA ILE A 144 16.51 -10.22 26.92
C ILE A 144 16.33 -8.71 26.81
N PRO A 145 15.85 -7.96 27.83
CA PRO A 145 15.86 -6.50 27.84
C PRO A 145 17.24 -5.89 27.55
N TRP A 146 18.31 -6.48 28.11
CA TRP A 146 19.67 -6.09 27.77
C TRP A 146 19.96 -6.31 26.28
N LYS A 147 19.76 -7.52 25.75
CA LYS A 147 20.06 -7.88 24.35
C LYS A 147 19.30 -6.98 23.37
N ILE A 148 17.97 -6.84 23.52
CA ILE A 148 17.16 -6.06 22.57
C ILE A 148 17.42 -4.54 22.61
N THR A 149 18.10 -4.03 23.64
CA THR A 149 18.50 -2.61 23.70
C THR A 149 19.92 -2.37 23.16
N GLN A 150 20.67 -3.40 22.77
CA GLN A 150 21.97 -3.24 22.12
C GLN A 150 21.83 -2.93 20.63
N ARG A 151 22.73 -2.10 20.10
CA ARG A 151 22.73 -1.71 18.68
C ARG A 151 23.11 -2.87 17.77
N GLU A 152 23.92 -3.82 18.23
CA GLU A 152 24.31 -4.99 17.43
C GLU A 152 23.12 -5.94 17.18
N SER A 153 22.15 -5.98 18.10
CA SER A 153 20.98 -6.88 18.01
C SER A 153 19.82 -6.33 17.19
N LEU A 154 19.96 -5.15 16.55
CA LEU A 154 18.92 -4.55 15.70
C LEU A 154 18.37 -5.51 14.60
N PRO A 155 19.18 -6.34 13.92
CA PRO A 155 18.67 -7.29 12.92
C PRO A 155 17.88 -8.46 13.52
N GLU A 156 18.14 -8.82 14.78
CA GLU A 156 17.57 -9.99 15.45
C GLU A 156 16.34 -9.64 16.32
N LEU A 157 15.93 -8.37 16.43
CA LEU A 157 14.92 -7.94 17.41
C LEU A 157 13.59 -8.68 17.27
N SER A 158 13.11 -8.83 16.03
CA SER A 158 11.85 -9.50 15.73
C SER A 158 11.94 -10.98 16.11
N ASP A 159 13.00 -11.67 15.70
CA ASP A 159 13.22 -13.10 15.99
C ASP A 159 13.30 -13.37 17.50
N ILE A 160 14.01 -12.51 18.25
CA ILE A 160 14.14 -12.60 19.71
C ILE A 160 12.76 -12.46 20.38
N VAL A 161 11.96 -11.48 19.96
CA VAL A 161 10.63 -11.24 20.53
C VAL A 161 9.62 -12.30 20.10
N GLU A 162 9.68 -12.78 18.86
CA GLU A 162 8.80 -13.82 18.35
C GLU A 162 9.10 -15.17 19.01
N GLY A 163 10.37 -15.55 19.15
CA GLY A 163 10.77 -16.74 19.90
C GLY A 163 10.28 -16.69 21.35
N LEU A 164 10.40 -15.54 22.00
CA LEU A 164 9.89 -15.29 23.35
C LEU A 164 8.37 -15.48 23.46
N LEU A 165 7.60 -14.97 22.49
CA LEU A 165 6.14 -15.17 22.43
C LEU A 165 5.79 -16.65 22.15
N LYS A 166 6.48 -17.31 21.20
CA LYS A 166 6.34 -18.74 20.91
C LYS A 166 6.64 -19.63 22.12
N ASP A 167 7.54 -19.21 23.00
CA ASP A 167 7.83 -19.89 24.27
C ASP A 167 6.71 -19.73 25.29
N VAL A 168 6.16 -18.53 25.47
CA VAL A 168 5.02 -18.27 26.37
C VAL A 168 3.77 -19.00 25.87
N ASP A 169 3.41 -18.85 24.59
CA ASP A 169 2.24 -19.51 23.99
C ASP A 169 2.38 -21.04 24.01
N GLY A 170 3.58 -21.56 23.71
CA GLY A 170 3.86 -22.99 23.79
C GLY A 170 3.67 -23.55 25.20
N ALA A 171 4.14 -22.84 26.23
CA ALA A 171 3.94 -23.21 27.63
C ALA A 171 2.46 -23.20 28.02
N GLN A 172 1.71 -22.16 27.59
CA GLN A 172 0.27 -22.05 27.84
C GLN A 172 -0.52 -23.19 27.19
N ARG A 173 -0.25 -23.50 25.90
CA ARG A 173 -0.96 -24.55 25.14
C ARG A 173 -0.83 -25.94 25.78
N ILE A 174 0.31 -26.26 26.38
CA ILE A 174 0.52 -27.56 27.04
C ILE A 174 0.13 -27.58 28.53
N GLY A 175 -0.34 -26.45 29.09
CA GLY A 175 -0.64 -26.32 30.52
C GLY A 175 0.60 -26.44 31.42
N SER A 176 1.75 -25.91 30.99
CA SER A 176 3.01 -26.00 31.74
C SER A 176 2.92 -25.32 33.10
N ALA A 177 3.51 -25.95 34.13
CA ALA A 177 3.68 -25.35 35.45
C ALA A 177 4.63 -24.13 35.45
N GLY A 178 5.52 -24.02 34.45
CA GLY A 178 6.39 -22.86 34.24
C GLY A 178 5.69 -21.64 33.64
N THR A 179 4.48 -21.80 33.07
CA THR A 179 3.72 -20.75 32.34
C THR A 179 3.66 -19.43 33.09
N ARG A 180 3.35 -19.44 34.39
CA ARG A 180 3.24 -18.21 35.20
C ARG A 180 4.56 -17.45 35.28
N THR A 181 5.67 -18.15 35.41
CA THR A 181 7.02 -17.56 35.45
C THR A 181 7.41 -16.97 34.10
N LEU A 182 7.12 -17.69 33.01
CA LEU A 182 7.41 -17.23 31.65
C LEU A 182 6.59 -15.97 31.29
N LEU A 183 5.28 -15.99 31.52
CA LEU A 183 4.38 -14.86 31.28
C LEU A 183 4.75 -13.64 32.11
N ALA A 184 4.98 -13.81 33.43
CA ALA A 184 5.33 -12.70 34.32
C ALA A 184 6.72 -12.11 34.01
N GLY A 185 7.73 -12.97 33.78
CA GLY A 185 9.08 -12.52 33.44
C GLY A 185 9.11 -11.77 32.11
N THR A 186 8.40 -12.28 31.08
CA THR A 186 8.27 -11.61 29.78
C THR A 186 7.59 -10.25 29.93
N PHE A 187 6.47 -10.18 30.66
CA PHE A 187 5.78 -8.92 30.93
C PHE A 187 6.69 -7.89 31.62
N VAL A 188 7.40 -8.29 32.68
CA VAL A 188 8.30 -7.39 33.43
C VAL A 188 9.46 -6.91 32.57
N GLY A 189 10.09 -7.81 31.81
CA GLY A 189 11.19 -7.48 30.92
C GLY A 189 10.77 -6.55 29.78
N MET A 190 9.67 -6.85 29.10
CA MET A 190 9.19 -6.05 27.98
C MET A 190 8.63 -4.69 28.43
N LYS A 191 7.94 -4.63 29.58
CA LYS A 191 7.52 -3.36 30.21
C LYS A 191 8.71 -2.42 30.42
N LYS A 192 9.81 -2.93 30.98
CA LYS A 192 11.04 -2.16 31.25
C LYS A 192 11.58 -1.51 29.99
N VAL A 193 11.52 -2.18 28.83
CA VAL A 193 11.99 -1.63 27.55
C VAL A 193 10.96 -0.71 26.90
N ALA A 194 9.67 -1.05 26.95
CA ALA A 194 8.60 -0.23 26.38
C ALA A 194 8.52 1.17 27.02
N GLU A 195 8.64 1.28 28.35
CA GLU A 195 8.53 2.54 29.09
C GLU A 195 9.84 3.34 29.25
N GLY A 196 10.99 2.82 28.80
CA GLY A 196 12.29 3.49 28.99
C GLY A 196 12.83 4.19 27.74
N ASN A 197 13.78 5.10 27.92
CA ASN A 197 14.44 5.88 26.86
C ASN A 197 15.43 5.03 26.01
N TYR A 198 14.94 3.99 25.35
CA TYR A 198 15.74 3.12 24.48
C TYR A 198 15.47 3.37 23.00
N LEU A 199 16.29 2.79 22.12
CA LEU A 199 16.13 2.85 20.66
C LEU A 199 14.67 2.54 20.25
N PRO A 200 14.02 3.35 19.38
CA PRO A 200 12.61 3.16 19.05
C PRO A 200 12.27 1.76 18.52
N ALA A 201 13.17 1.16 17.74
CA ALA A 201 13.01 -0.23 17.26
C ALA A 201 12.90 -1.25 18.41
N ALA A 202 13.67 -1.09 19.49
CA ALA A 202 13.61 -1.95 20.67
C ALA A 202 12.29 -1.73 21.43
N ARG A 203 11.89 -0.46 21.60
CA ARG A 203 10.63 -0.07 22.26
C ARG A 203 9.41 -0.61 21.52
N ILE A 204 9.34 -0.44 20.20
CA ILE A 204 8.27 -0.95 19.33
C ILE A 204 8.16 -2.48 19.42
N ASN A 205 9.28 -3.20 19.37
CA ASN A 205 9.27 -4.66 19.52
C ASN A 205 8.79 -5.10 20.92
N ALA A 206 9.21 -4.41 21.98
CA ALA A 206 8.73 -4.67 23.34
C ALA A 206 7.23 -4.35 23.52
N ILE A 207 6.72 -3.30 22.87
CA ILE A 207 5.29 -2.95 22.84
C ILE A 207 4.48 -4.02 22.10
N ASN A 208 4.96 -4.48 20.94
CA ASN A 208 4.36 -5.59 20.19
C ASN A 208 4.35 -6.89 21.01
N ALA A 209 5.39 -7.15 21.80
CA ALA A 209 5.42 -8.26 22.73
C ALA A 209 4.31 -8.14 23.80
N LEU A 210 4.25 -7.00 24.50
CA LEU A 210 3.23 -6.73 25.54
C LEU A 210 1.80 -6.84 25.01
N ALA A 211 1.56 -6.38 23.78
CA ALA A 211 0.27 -6.44 23.10
C ALA A 211 -0.18 -7.88 22.78
N ARG A 212 0.76 -8.79 22.51
CA ARG A 212 0.50 -10.20 22.15
C ARG A 212 0.50 -11.16 23.34
N LEU A 213 0.88 -10.70 24.54
CA LEU A 213 0.81 -11.53 25.75
C LEU A 213 -0.64 -11.85 26.11
N ASN A 214 -0.92 -13.12 26.36
CA ASN A 214 -2.24 -13.60 26.75
C ASN A 214 -2.30 -13.96 28.24
N GLU A 215 -3.36 -13.55 28.94
CA GLU A 215 -3.72 -14.07 30.28
C GLU A 215 -4.29 -15.48 30.19
N LYS A 216 -5.04 -15.78 29.12
CA LYS A 216 -5.58 -17.11 28.81
C LYS A 216 -5.30 -17.45 27.34
N PRO A 217 -4.77 -18.64 27.04
CA PRO A 217 -4.54 -19.06 25.66
C PRO A 217 -5.85 -19.23 24.89
N LEU A 218 -5.72 -19.36 23.56
CA LEU A 218 -6.78 -19.81 22.67
C LEU A 218 -7.31 -21.18 23.13
N ASP A 219 -8.62 -21.27 23.33
CA ASP A 219 -9.32 -22.49 23.74
C ASP A 219 -10.20 -22.95 22.57
N ILE A 220 -9.55 -23.67 21.65
CA ILE A 220 -10.16 -24.19 20.41
C ILE A 220 -11.36 -25.09 20.73
N ALA A 221 -11.26 -25.91 21.79
CA ALA A 221 -12.29 -26.88 22.16
C ALA A 221 -13.62 -26.22 22.54
N ASN A 222 -13.58 -25.02 23.14
CA ASN A 222 -14.78 -24.24 23.47
C ASN A 222 -15.04 -23.06 22.52
N GLY A 223 -14.30 -22.96 21.40
CA GLY A 223 -14.40 -21.84 20.45
C GLY A 223 -14.08 -20.47 21.07
N ARG A 224 -13.29 -20.42 22.15
CA ARG A 224 -13.01 -19.19 22.88
C ARG A 224 -11.70 -18.56 22.40
N PRO A 225 -11.71 -17.29 21.96
CA PRO A 225 -10.50 -16.59 21.56
C PRO A 225 -9.54 -16.43 22.76
N PRO A 226 -8.22 -16.24 22.51
CA PRO A 226 -7.29 -15.91 23.58
C PRO A 226 -7.70 -14.61 24.26
N LEU A 227 -7.47 -14.52 25.57
CA LEU A 227 -7.70 -13.30 26.34
C LEU A 227 -6.36 -12.58 26.56
N PRO A 228 -6.15 -11.38 25.98
CA PRO A 228 -4.95 -10.59 26.20
C PRO A 228 -4.69 -10.26 27.67
N LEU A 229 -3.42 -10.05 28.00
CA LEU A 229 -2.96 -9.75 29.34
C LEU A 229 -3.45 -8.38 29.80
N ARG A 230 -4.38 -8.36 30.76
CA ARG A 230 -5.00 -7.14 31.30
C ARG A 230 -4.00 -6.09 31.82
N TYR A 231 -2.83 -6.53 32.31
CA TYR A 231 -1.78 -5.65 32.79
C TYR A 231 -1.03 -4.90 31.66
N SER A 232 -1.12 -5.35 30.41
CA SER A 232 -0.53 -4.65 29.26
C SER A 232 -1.33 -3.40 28.89
N TYR A 233 -2.67 -3.44 28.96
CA TYR A 233 -3.53 -2.35 28.48
C TYR A 233 -3.20 -0.96 29.07
N PRO A 234 -3.03 -0.77 30.40
CA PRO A 234 -2.69 0.55 30.95
C PRO A 234 -1.34 1.10 30.47
N ILE A 235 -0.39 0.23 30.14
CA ILE A 235 0.93 0.62 29.61
C ILE A 235 0.79 1.07 28.15
N LEU A 236 0.05 0.30 27.34
CA LEU A 236 -0.23 0.64 25.94
C LEU A 236 -1.00 1.97 25.86
N PHE A 237 -2.05 2.13 26.67
CA PHE A 237 -2.85 3.36 26.71
C PHE A 237 -1.99 4.58 27.08
N LYS A 238 -1.16 4.48 28.14
CA LYS A 238 -0.20 5.52 28.53
C LYS A 238 0.78 5.89 27.42
N LEU A 239 1.39 4.90 26.75
CA LEU A 239 2.38 5.14 25.69
C LEU A 239 1.76 5.74 24.41
N TYR A 240 0.46 5.52 24.18
CA TYR A 240 -0.25 6.13 23.07
C TYR A 240 -0.73 7.57 23.39
N THR A 241 -1.17 7.85 24.62
CA THR A 241 -1.65 9.17 25.03
C THR A 241 -0.55 10.17 25.38
N ASP A 242 0.69 9.73 25.59
CA ASP A 242 1.83 10.63 25.77
C ASP A 242 2.21 11.30 24.44
N GLU A 243 1.96 12.61 24.33
CA GLU A 243 2.28 13.40 23.14
C GLU A 243 3.79 13.58 22.91
N ASN A 244 4.62 13.34 23.93
CA ASN A 244 6.08 13.41 23.81
C ASN A 244 6.68 12.15 23.16
N GLU A 245 5.89 11.08 23.04
CA GLU A 245 6.33 9.82 22.44
C GLU A 245 6.36 9.90 20.91
N SER A 246 7.39 9.30 20.31
CA SER A 246 7.51 9.25 18.84
C SER A 246 6.31 8.54 18.20
N ASP A 247 5.91 9.01 17.01
CA ASP A 247 4.75 8.47 16.30
C ASP A 247 4.80 6.95 16.05
N GLY A 248 6.00 6.38 15.84
CA GLY A 248 6.15 4.92 15.69
C GLY A 248 5.84 4.15 16.98
N ILE A 249 6.12 4.73 18.15
CA ILE A 249 5.81 4.16 19.46
C ILE A 249 4.32 4.29 19.75
N ARG A 250 3.73 5.47 19.48
CA ARG A 250 2.29 5.69 19.58
C ARG A 250 1.50 4.78 18.64
N ALA A 251 1.99 4.56 17.41
CA ALA A 251 1.39 3.62 16.44
C ALA A 251 1.44 2.17 16.93
N ALA A 252 2.59 1.70 17.44
CA ALA A 252 2.72 0.36 17.99
C ALA A 252 1.80 0.14 19.21
N ALA A 253 1.71 1.15 20.08
CA ALA A 253 0.82 1.14 21.24
C ALA A 253 -0.65 1.10 20.82
N LEU A 254 -1.06 1.93 19.84
CA LEU A 254 -2.41 1.95 19.29
C LEU A 254 -2.81 0.64 18.61
N HIS A 255 -1.90 0.04 17.83
CA HIS A 255 -2.09 -1.29 17.26
C HIS A 255 -2.29 -2.35 18.35
N GLY A 256 -1.54 -2.26 19.47
CA GLY A 256 -1.75 -3.10 20.64
C GLY A 256 -3.09 -2.87 21.35
N ILE A 257 -3.55 -1.63 21.44
CA ILE A 257 -4.87 -1.28 21.98
C ILE A 257 -5.99 -1.81 21.08
N HIS A 258 -5.84 -1.76 19.76
CA HIS A 258 -6.79 -2.34 18.81
C HIS A 258 -6.88 -3.86 18.99
N HIS A 259 -5.74 -4.56 19.05
CA HIS A 259 -5.69 -6.00 19.34
C HIS A 259 -6.35 -6.36 20.67
N TYR A 260 -6.03 -5.61 21.74
CA TYR A 260 -6.62 -5.78 23.06
C TYR A 260 -8.14 -5.57 23.02
N THR A 261 -8.62 -4.52 22.35
CA THR A 261 -10.05 -4.21 22.22
C THR A 261 -10.79 -5.33 21.51
N ARG A 262 -10.28 -5.81 20.37
CA ARG A 262 -10.91 -6.87 19.57
C ARG A 262 -11.14 -8.17 20.32
N LEU A 263 -10.26 -8.52 21.26
CA LEU A 263 -10.31 -9.79 22.00
C LEU A 263 -10.87 -9.66 23.43
N ALA A 264 -10.61 -8.54 24.10
CA ALA A 264 -11.00 -8.31 25.50
C ALA A 264 -12.29 -7.49 25.65
N PHE A 265 -12.94 -7.05 24.57
CA PHE A 265 -14.18 -6.25 24.63
C PHE A 265 -15.24 -6.74 25.63
N PRO A 266 -15.56 -8.05 25.74
CA PRO A 266 -16.56 -8.53 26.70
C PRO A 266 -16.17 -8.35 28.18
N VAL A 267 -14.89 -8.13 28.49
CA VAL A 267 -14.35 -8.10 29.86
C VAL A 267 -13.53 -6.84 30.20
N MET A 268 -13.40 -5.89 29.27
CA MET A 268 -12.81 -4.57 29.49
C MET A 268 -13.71 -3.74 30.44
N LYS A 269 -13.11 -2.97 31.37
CA LYS A 269 -13.89 -2.22 32.37
C LYS A 269 -14.67 -1.06 31.72
N PRO A 270 -15.81 -0.63 32.28
CA PRO A 270 -16.57 0.52 31.77
C PRO A 270 -15.73 1.79 31.64
N ASP A 271 -14.96 2.13 32.68
CA ASP A 271 -14.11 3.33 32.68
C ASP A 271 -13.00 3.28 31.59
N GLU A 272 -12.44 2.09 31.36
CA GLU A 272 -11.44 1.84 30.31
C GLU A 272 -12.07 2.02 28.92
N LYS A 273 -13.29 1.51 28.71
CA LYS A 273 -14.06 1.72 27.47
C LYS A 273 -14.36 3.19 27.24
N THR A 274 -14.85 3.91 28.26
CA THR A 274 -15.20 5.33 28.15
C THR A 274 -13.99 6.18 27.82
N ALA A 275 -12.86 5.99 28.53
CA ALA A 275 -11.62 6.71 28.24
C ALA A 275 -11.11 6.43 26.82
N LEU A 276 -11.19 5.18 26.36
CA LEU A 276 -10.77 4.80 25.01
C LEU A 276 -11.69 5.38 23.93
N VAL A 277 -13.00 5.34 24.09
CA VAL A 277 -13.96 5.96 23.15
C VAL A 277 -13.72 7.47 23.05
N THR A 278 -13.57 8.17 24.18
CA THR A 278 -13.23 9.60 24.19
C THR A 278 -11.97 9.88 23.39
N GLU A 279 -10.92 9.10 23.63
CA GLU A 279 -9.61 9.34 23.01
C GLU A 279 -9.54 8.95 21.52
N MET A 280 -10.29 7.93 21.09
CA MET A 280 -10.41 7.61 19.67
C MET A 280 -11.24 8.66 18.93
N ASN A 281 -12.28 9.22 19.56
CA ASN A 281 -13.01 10.37 19.03
C ASN A 281 -12.13 11.61 18.95
N ASN A 282 -11.22 11.83 19.92
CA ASN A 282 -10.23 12.90 19.84
C ASN A 282 -9.33 12.72 18.61
N LEU A 283 -8.71 11.55 18.43
CA LEU A 283 -7.83 11.25 17.29
C LEU A 283 -8.53 11.40 15.94
N LEU A 284 -9.79 10.97 15.85
CA LEU A 284 -10.57 11.01 14.61
C LEU A 284 -11.00 12.45 14.22
N ASN A 285 -11.17 13.33 15.20
CA ASN A 285 -11.48 14.75 15.00
C ASN A 285 -10.23 15.66 14.96
N GLN A 286 -9.05 15.16 15.35
CA GLN A 286 -7.82 15.96 15.40
C GLN A 286 -7.42 16.44 14.00
N GLU A 287 -6.98 17.69 13.91
CA GLU A 287 -6.22 18.17 12.75
C GLU A 287 -4.86 17.48 12.68
N VAL A 288 -4.26 17.42 11.48
CA VAL A 288 -2.92 16.83 11.31
C VAL A 288 -1.90 17.68 12.09
N PRO A 289 -1.20 17.13 13.11
CA PRO A 289 -0.18 17.88 13.82
C PRO A 289 0.93 18.31 12.87
N GLY A 290 1.41 19.55 12.96
CA GLY A 290 2.42 20.08 12.02
C GLY A 290 3.78 19.34 12.02
N SER A 291 4.01 18.44 12.98
CA SER A 291 5.16 17.53 13.05
C SER A 291 4.94 16.16 12.37
N ARG A 292 3.71 15.85 11.93
CA ARG A 292 3.29 14.53 11.42
C ARG A 292 2.85 14.63 9.95
N ASP A 293 3.23 13.63 9.16
CA ASP A 293 2.75 13.51 7.78
C ASP A 293 1.23 13.21 7.74
N PRO A 294 0.43 13.82 6.83
CA PRO A 294 -1.01 13.58 6.75
C PRO A 294 -1.40 12.11 6.53
N LYS A 295 -0.62 11.32 5.79
CA LYS A 295 -0.89 9.89 5.58
C LYS A 295 -0.51 9.08 6.83
N ALA A 296 0.53 9.46 7.56
CA ALA A 296 0.84 8.88 8.86
C ALA A 296 -0.25 9.17 9.91
N HIS A 297 -0.83 10.38 9.88
CA HIS A 297 -1.99 10.72 10.71
C HIS A 297 -3.23 9.89 10.32
N ALA A 298 -3.56 9.84 9.02
CA ALA A 298 -4.64 9.01 8.50
C ALA A 298 -4.49 7.52 8.87
N TYR A 299 -3.27 6.98 8.85
CA TYR A 299 -2.98 5.60 9.29
C TYR A 299 -3.36 5.36 10.75
N LEU A 300 -3.09 6.31 11.66
CA LEU A 300 -3.52 6.22 13.06
C LEU A 300 -5.05 6.31 13.20
N GLN A 301 -5.69 7.21 12.45
CA GLN A 301 -7.15 7.38 12.47
C GLN A 301 -7.90 6.10 12.05
N ARG A 302 -7.34 5.26 11.17
CA ARG A 302 -7.94 3.96 10.81
C ARG A 302 -8.13 3.05 12.03
N PHE A 303 -7.17 3.02 12.96
CA PHE A 303 -7.32 2.26 14.21
C PHE A 303 -8.36 2.87 15.14
N ALA A 304 -8.52 4.20 15.18
CA ALA A 304 -9.60 4.84 15.92
C ALA A 304 -10.97 4.43 15.35
N VAL A 305 -11.14 4.41 14.02
CA VAL A 305 -12.36 3.91 13.36
C VAL A 305 -12.64 2.46 13.74
N ASP A 306 -11.64 1.56 13.69
CA ASP A 306 -11.81 0.16 14.10
C ASP A 306 -12.20 0.00 15.57
N ILE A 307 -11.50 0.70 16.47
CA ILE A 307 -11.76 0.63 17.91
C ILE A 307 -13.17 1.17 18.22
N LEU A 308 -13.56 2.32 17.65
CA LEU A 308 -14.92 2.86 17.80
C LEU A 308 -15.98 1.92 17.21
N ASN A 309 -15.72 1.31 16.05
CA ASN A 309 -16.61 0.33 15.42
C ASN A 309 -16.81 -0.94 16.27
N ILE A 310 -15.79 -1.38 17.03
CA ILE A 310 -15.91 -2.49 17.98
C ILE A 310 -16.62 -2.06 19.28
N LEU A 311 -16.41 -0.81 19.73
CA LEU A 311 -16.93 -0.31 21.01
C LEU A 311 -18.35 0.28 20.94
N ARG A 312 -18.86 0.65 19.75
CA ARG A 312 -20.17 1.29 19.59
C ARG A 312 -21.33 0.41 20.07
N ALA A 313 -22.42 1.05 20.48
CA ALA A 313 -23.70 0.35 20.60
C ALA A 313 -24.25 0.02 19.19
N PRO A 314 -25.00 -1.09 19.00
CA PRO A 314 -25.50 -1.49 17.67
C PRO A 314 -26.30 -0.43 16.93
N ASN A 315 -27.01 0.44 17.66
CA ASN A 315 -27.87 1.50 17.11
C ASN A 315 -27.24 2.90 17.20
N ASP A 316 -25.92 3.00 17.45
CA ASP A 316 -25.24 4.29 17.57
C ASP A 316 -24.86 4.86 16.19
N ALA A 317 -25.58 5.90 15.79
CA ALA A 317 -25.38 6.61 14.53
C ALA A 317 -24.15 7.51 14.49
N THR A 318 -23.60 7.90 15.65
CA THR A 318 -22.62 9.00 15.76
C THR A 318 -21.35 8.73 14.96
N LEU A 319 -20.80 7.52 15.08
CA LEU A 319 -19.66 7.09 14.30
C LEU A 319 -19.97 7.12 12.80
N GLY A 320 -21.12 6.61 12.36
CA GLY A 320 -21.42 6.56 10.92
C GLY A 320 -21.61 7.95 10.30
N THR A 321 -22.24 8.91 11.00
CA THR A 321 -22.29 10.29 10.51
C THR A 321 -20.90 10.93 10.41
N GLN A 322 -20.00 10.60 11.34
CA GLN A 322 -18.60 11.04 11.30
C GLN A 322 -17.81 10.38 10.16
N LEU A 323 -18.02 9.08 9.90
CA LEU A 323 -17.40 8.37 8.77
C LEU A 323 -17.86 8.90 7.42
N ILE A 324 -19.15 9.24 7.27
CA ILE A 324 -19.66 9.94 6.08
C ILE A 324 -18.90 11.25 5.89
N SER A 325 -18.85 12.12 6.92
CA SER A 325 -18.15 13.42 6.84
C SER A 325 -16.66 13.28 6.47
N ILE A 326 -15.97 12.27 6.99
CA ILE A 326 -14.56 12.01 6.65
C ILE A 326 -14.42 11.46 5.23
N SER A 327 -15.35 10.62 4.79
CA SER A 327 -15.34 10.05 3.43
C SER A 327 -15.60 11.10 2.35
N THR A 328 -16.44 12.10 2.61
CA THR A 328 -16.81 13.15 1.64
C THR A 328 -15.90 14.38 1.68
N SER A 329 -15.03 14.53 2.69
CA SER A 329 -14.15 15.69 2.83
C SER A 329 -12.92 15.63 1.91
N GLU A 330 -12.89 16.46 0.87
CA GLU A 330 -11.78 16.58 -0.10
C GLU A 330 -10.40 16.78 0.56
N GLU A 331 -10.34 17.47 1.70
CA GLU A 331 -9.11 17.71 2.47
C GLU A 331 -8.52 16.45 3.12
N LYS A 332 -9.33 15.40 3.33
CA LYS A 332 -8.88 14.17 4.00
C LYS A 332 -8.19 13.23 3.00
N PRO A 333 -7.00 12.70 3.32
CA PRO A 333 -6.31 11.73 2.48
C PRO A 333 -7.18 10.49 2.20
N ASP A 334 -7.15 9.99 0.96
CA ASP A 334 -7.94 8.81 0.55
C ASP A 334 -7.74 7.59 1.46
N LEU A 335 -6.56 7.46 2.08
CA LEU A 335 -6.24 6.41 3.04
C LEU A 335 -7.22 6.32 4.23
N ILE A 336 -7.74 7.46 4.71
CA ILE A 336 -8.77 7.47 5.77
C ILE A 336 -10.17 7.69 5.19
N ALA A 337 -10.32 8.44 4.09
CA ALA A 337 -11.63 8.69 3.49
C ALA A 337 -12.26 7.42 2.90
N LEU A 338 -11.53 6.65 2.08
CA LEU A 338 -12.00 5.38 1.52
C LEU A 338 -12.18 4.31 2.60
N TYR A 339 -11.32 4.34 3.63
CA TYR A 339 -11.48 3.45 4.79
C TYR A 339 -12.73 3.78 5.61
N SER A 340 -13.08 5.07 5.71
CA SER A 340 -14.31 5.50 6.38
C SER A 340 -15.54 5.14 5.55
N ALA A 341 -15.47 5.29 4.23
CA ALA A 341 -16.48 4.81 3.31
C ALA A 341 -16.73 3.30 3.50
N SER A 342 -15.72 2.45 3.34
CA SER A 342 -15.89 0.99 3.46
C SER A 342 -16.38 0.53 4.84
N LYS A 343 -15.99 1.22 5.91
CA LYS A 343 -16.45 0.93 7.28
C LYS A 343 -17.93 1.26 7.50
N LEU A 344 -18.56 2.10 6.69
CA LEU A 344 -20.02 2.25 6.69
C LEU A 344 -20.73 0.96 6.32
N GLY A 345 -20.14 0.11 5.46
CA GLY A 345 -20.69 -1.19 5.09
C GLY A 345 -21.02 -2.10 6.29
N GLY A 346 -20.37 -1.90 7.43
CA GLY A 346 -20.68 -2.61 8.68
C GLY A 346 -21.87 -2.05 9.48
N PHE A 347 -22.63 -1.09 8.96
CA PHE A 347 -23.83 -0.52 9.61
C PHE A 347 -25.09 -1.05 8.93
N GLN A 348 -25.85 -1.89 9.64
CA GLN A 348 -27.15 -2.44 9.23
C GLN A 348 -28.35 -1.64 9.79
N SER A 349 -28.12 -0.77 10.77
CA SER A 349 -29.16 0.00 11.46
C SER A 349 -28.59 1.29 12.08
N GLY A 350 -29.46 2.16 12.59
CA GLY A 350 -29.10 3.39 13.30
C GLY A 350 -28.82 4.60 12.40
N LEU A 351 -28.40 4.40 11.15
CA LEU A 351 -28.14 5.50 10.19
C LEU A 351 -29.39 6.00 9.44
N GLU A 352 -30.51 5.28 9.54
CA GLU A 352 -31.75 5.62 8.82
C GLU A 352 -32.21 7.06 9.11
N GLY A 353 -32.30 7.89 8.07
CA GLY A 353 -32.67 9.30 8.19
C GLY A 353 -31.62 10.17 8.88
N LYS A 354 -30.37 9.70 9.01
CA LYS A 354 -29.21 10.47 9.49
C LYS A 354 -28.27 10.93 8.36
N VAL A 355 -28.49 10.42 7.14
CA VAL A 355 -27.81 10.88 5.94
C VAL A 355 -28.62 12.05 5.36
N GLU A 356 -28.14 13.29 5.53
CA GLU A 356 -28.88 14.49 5.12
C GLU A 356 -29.02 14.60 3.59
N ASN A 357 -27.96 14.23 2.85
CA ASN A 357 -27.91 14.33 1.39
C ASN A 357 -27.11 13.16 0.78
N PRO A 358 -27.72 12.00 0.49
CA PRO A 358 -26.99 10.87 -0.08
C PRO A 358 -26.47 11.13 -1.50
N GLY A 359 -27.14 11.97 -2.30
CA GLY A 359 -26.66 12.37 -3.62
C GLY A 359 -25.29 13.06 -3.56
N GLU A 360 -25.06 13.91 -2.56
CA GLU A 360 -23.76 14.54 -2.33
C GLU A 360 -22.70 13.58 -1.81
N VAL A 361 -23.08 12.58 -0.99
CA VAL A 361 -22.17 11.49 -0.59
C VAL A 361 -21.71 10.71 -1.82
N MET A 362 -22.63 10.28 -2.68
CA MET A 362 -22.35 9.56 -3.92
C MET A 362 -21.49 10.40 -4.88
N LYS A 363 -21.81 11.69 -5.05
CA LYS A 363 -21.03 12.64 -5.86
C LYS A 363 -19.58 12.73 -5.37
N GLN A 364 -19.35 12.90 -4.08
CA GLN A 364 -18.00 12.99 -3.51
C GLN A 364 -17.24 11.66 -3.55
N TRP A 365 -17.94 10.52 -3.43
CA TRP A 365 -17.33 9.20 -3.62
C TRP A 365 -16.92 8.96 -5.08
N SER A 366 -17.77 9.33 -6.05
CA SER A 366 -17.42 9.33 -7.47
C SER A 366 -16.25 10.27 -7.79
N ALA A 367 -16.18 11.46 -7.17
CA ALA A 367 -15.05 12.36 -7.32
C ALA A 367 -13.72 11.73 -6.87
N ARG A 368 -13.72 10.87 -5.84
CA ARG A 368 -12.52 10.10 -5.45
C ARG A 368 -12.16 9.01 -6.44
N ALA A 369 -13.15 8.28 -6.97
CA ALA A 369 -12.91 7.29 -8.03
C ALA A 369 -12.33 7.96 -9.29
N PHE A 370 -12.91 9.08 -9.71
CA PHE A 370 -12.41 9.93 -10.79
C PHE A 370 -10.96 10.37 -10.55
N ASN A 371 -10.66 10.96 -9.38
CA ASN A 371 -9.31 11.40 -9.02
C ASN A 371 -8.31 10.22 -8.96
N ALA A 372 -8.76 9.02 -8.57
CA ALA A 372 -7.92 7.83 -8.58
C ALA A 372 -7.53 7.41 -10.01
N VAL A 373 -8.46 7.45 -10.97
CA VAL A 373 -8.21 7.21 -12.40
C VAL A 373 -7.31 8.30 -12.98
N GLN A 374 -7.64 9.58 -12.79
CA GLN A 374 -6.83 10.71 -13.26
C GLN A 374 -5.39 10.63 -12.74
N SER A 375 -5.19 10.29 -11.47
CA SER A 375 -3.85 10.17 -10.90
C SER A 375 -3.02 9.00 -11.46
N GLU A 376 -3.65 7.97 -12.02
CA GLU A 376 -2.92 6.92 -12.77
C GLU A 376 -2.60 7.36 -14.19
N LEU A 377 -3.53 8.00 -14.89
CA LEU A 377 -3.30 8.62 -16.21
C LEU A 377 -2.12 9.61 -16.14
N ASP A 378 -2.14 10.52 -15.16
CA ASP A 378 -1.05 11.47 -14.87
C ASP A 378 0.27 10.74 -14.55
N ARG A 379 0.21 9.64 -13.79
CA ARG A 379 1.41 8.83 -13.46
C ARG A 379 2.02 8.22 -14.71
N PHE A 380 1.20 7.66 -15.60
CA PHE A 380 1.67 7.07 -16.86
C PHE A 380 2.20 8.13 -17.83
N ALA A 381 1.53 9.28 -17.96
CA ALA A 381 2.01 10.41 -18.75
C ALA A 381 3.35 10.97 -18.23
N ALA A 382 3.55 11.01 -16.92
CA ALA A 382 4.80 11.43 -16.29
C ALA A 382 5.91 10.36 -16.34
N GLN A 383 5.58 9.10 -16.59
CA GLN A 383 6.53 7.98 -16.61
C GLN A 383 7.35 8.01 -17.91
N THR A 384 8.51 8.66 -17.87
CA THR A 384 9.46 8.65 -19.00
C THR A 384 9.77 7.21 -19.40
N ARG A 385 9.32 6.80 -20.60
CA ARG A 385 9.55 5.44 -21.13
C ARG A 385 11.03 5.09 -20.95
N PRO A 386 11.38 4.02 -20.20
CA PRO A 386 12.77 3.64 -20.05
C PRO A 386 13.34 3.40 -21.45
N ARG A 387 14.51 3.97 -21.75
CA ARG A 387 15.15 3.74 -23.06
C ARG A 387 15.21 2.22 -23.25
N PRO A 388 14.73 1.68 -24.38
CA PRO A 388 14.77 0.24 -24.62
C PRO A 388 16.20 -0.20 -24.36
N ALA A 389 16.35 -1.18 -23.46
CA ALA A 389 17.66 -1.58 -22.97
C ALA A 389 18.54 -1.83 -24.19
N GLN A 390 19.64 -1.06 -24.32
CA GLN A 390 20.61 -1.30 -25.40
C GLN A 390 20.92 -2.79 -25.36
N SER A 391 20.57 -3.46 -26.46
CA SER A 391 20.54 -4.92 -26.56
C SER A 391 21.71 -5.50 -25.78
N GLN A 392 21.44 -6.24 -24.71
CA GLN A 392 22.50 -6.78 -23.86
C GLN A 392 23.55 -7.39 -24.78
N PRO A 393 24.85 -7.02 -24.65
CA PRO A 393 25.87 -7.53 -25.55
C PRO A 393 25.76 -9.06 -25.56
N PRO A 394 25.77 -9.71 -26.74
CA PRO A 394 25.54 -11.15 -26.86
C PRO A 394 26.34 -11.91 -25.82
N ASN A 395 25.68 -12.87 -25.16
CA ASN A 395 26.21 -13.58 -24.01
C ASN A 395 27.67 -13.99 -24.29
N PRO A 396 28.68 -13.65 -23.44
CA PRO A 396 30.10 -13.79 -23.81
C PRO A 396 30.53 -15.21 -24.26
N ILE A 397 29.75 -16.22 -23.86
CA ILE A 397 29.86 -17.61 -24.30
C ILE A 397 29.71 -17.75 -25.82
N ASP A 398 28.82 -16.98 -26.45
CA ASP A 398 28.59 -17.03 -27.91
C ASP A 398 29.66 -16.26 -28.71
N PHE A 399 30.35 -15.28 -28.11
CA PHE A 399 31.55 -14.68 -28.70
C PHE A 399 32.77 -15.62 -28.69
N LEU A 400 32.87 -16.51 -27.71
CA LEU A 400 33.99 -17.47 -27.58
C LEU A 400 33.75 -18.77 -28.36
N ARG A 401 32.51 -19.03 -28.77
CA ARG A 401 32.18 -20.11 -29.72
C ARG A 401 32.65 -19.69 -31.11
N LYS A 402 33.88 -20.09 -31.47
CA LYS A 402 34.31 -20.16 -32.88
C LYS A 402 33.17 -20.76 -33.71
N ALA A 403 32.72 -20.04 -34.73
CA ALA A 403 31.65 -20.48 -35.61
C ALA A 403 31.90 -21.94 -36.03
N ALA A 404 31.03 -22.85 -35.58
CA ALA A 404 31.07 -24.21 -36.06
C ALA A 404 30.84 -24.16 -37.58
N PRO A 405 31.66 -24.82 -38.40
CA PRO A 405 31.47 -24.77 -39.84
C PRO A 405 30.06 -25.25 -40.17
N GLU A 406 29.32 -24.43 -40.94
CA GLU A 406 27.94 -24.73 -41.30
C GLU A 406 27.88 -26.13 -41.94
N LYS A 407 27.25 -27.07 -41.23
CA LYS A 407 26.95 -28.37 -41.83
C LYS A 407 25.95 -28.11 -42.95
N PRO A 408 26.23 -28.52 -44.21
CA PRO A 408 25.28 -28.32 -45.29
C PRO A 408 23.95 -28.98 -44.92
N LYS A 409 22.85 -28.24 -45.06
CA LYS A 409 21.50 -28.72 -44.74
C LYS A 409 21.18 -29.93 -45.61
N ALA A 410 21.26 -31.12 -45.03
CA ALA A 410 20.79 -32.33 -45.68
C ALA A 410 19.28 -32.22 -45.90
N ILE A 411 18.87 -32.19 -47.17
CA ILE A 411 17.46 -32.20 -47.57
C ILE A 411 16.89 -33.58 -47.20
N THR A 412 16.25 -33.67 -46.03
CA THR A 412 15.63 -34.91 -45.58
C THR A 412 14.26 -35.05 -46.22
N ALA A 413 14.22 -35.76 -47.34
CA ALA A 413 12.98 -36.15 -48.01
C ALA A 413 12.13 -37.05 -47.12
N THR A 414 10.82 -36.96 -47.34
CA THR A 414 9.77 -37.81 -46.76
C THR A 414 10.08 -39.31 -46.82
N ARG A 415 10.03 -40.00 -45.66
CA ARG A 415 9.70 -41.43 -45.66
C ARG A 415 8.87 -41.88 -44.45
N LYS A 416 7.78 -42.56 -44.78
CA LYS A 416 6.71 -43.10 -43.93
C LYS A 416 7.08 -44.54 -43.56
N GLY A 417 7.07 -44.93 -42.27
CA GLY A 417 7.32 -46.34 -41.92
C GLY A 417 7.52 -46.73 -40.44
N ARG A 418 6.43 -47.15 -39.79
CA ARG A 418 6.25 -48.36 -38.94
C ARG A 418 7.32 -48.74 -37.88
N ALA A 419 6.88 -48.88 -36.63
CA ALA A 419 7.59 -49.42 -35.45
C ALA A 419 7.75 -50.97 -35.51
N PRO A 420 8.11 -51.71 -34.41
CA PRO A 420 8.77 -51.37 -33.13
C PRO A 420 9.95 -52.33 -32.75
N SER A 421 10.82 -51.99 -31.78
CA SER A 421 11.42 -52.93 -30.77
C SER A 421 12.60 -52.35 -29.97
N GLY A 422 12.66 -52.68 -28.68
CA GLY A 422 13.73 -53.56 -28.17
C GLY A 422 15.01 -52.98 -27.53
N MET A 423 15.00 -52.96 -26.18
CA MET A 423 15.97 -53.66 -25.30
C MET A 423 17.40 -53.12 -25.01
N MET A 424 17.76 -53.23 -23.72
CA MET A 424 19.11 -53.40 -23.09
C MET A 424 20.02 -52.17 -22.91
N GLY A 425 20.58 -51.98 -21.69
CA GLY A 425 21.77 -51.11 -21.48
C GLY A 425 22.03 -50.46 -20.11
N ASP A 426 21.90 -51.19 -18.98
CA ASP A 426 22.46 -50.83 -17.64
C ASP A 426 24.03 -50.99 -17.64
N PRO A 427 24.87 -50.64 -16.63
CA PRO A 427 24.72 -49.83 -15.39
C PRO A 427 25.80 -48.73 -15.16
N GLY A 428 25.62 -47.92 -14.10
CA GLY A 428 26.69 -47.73 -13.10
C GLY A 428 27.13 -46.30 -12.69
N MET A 429 27.47 -46.18 -11.39
CA MET A 429 28.01 -45.01 -10.66
C MET A 429 27.02 -43.83 -10.45
N GLY A 430 26.78 -43.31 -9.24
CA GLY A 430 27.25 -43.69 -7.89
C GLY A 430 27.60 -42.46 -7.04
N MET A 431 27.15 -42.46 -5.77
CA MET A 431 27.45 -41.50 -4.68
C MET A 431 26.91 -40.06 -4.81
N GLY A 432 26.24 -39.59 -3.75
CA GLY A 432 25.84 -38.17 -3.62
C GLY A 432 24.63 -37.92 -2.72
N MET A 433 24.55 -38.51 -1.52
CA MET A 433 23.48 -38.16 -0.57
C MET A 433 23.62 -36.72 -0.06
N GLY A 434 22.50 -35.99 -0.11
CA GLY A 434 22.30 -34.73 0.59
C GLY A 434 20.80 -34.43 0.71
N PRO A 435 20.10 -35.03 1.69
CA PRO A 435 18.78 -34.58 2.08
C PRO A 435 18.94 -33.37 3.01
N ASP A 436 18.50 -32.19 2.56
CA ASP A 436 18.09 -31.03 3.38
C ASP A 436 17.75 -29.87 2.42
N MET A 437 16.53 -29.90 1.89
CA MET A 437 15.89 -28.80 1.14
C MET A 437 14.46 -28.68 1.69
N ASP A 438 14.34 -28.36 2.98
CA ASP A 438 13.08 -27.99 3.59
C ASP A 438 12.61 -26.65 3.01
N MET A 439 11.70 -26.72 2.04
CA MET A 439 10.95 -25.57 1.55
C MET A 439 9.82 -25.23 2.53
N GLU A 440 10.15 -24.79 3.75
CA GLU A 440 9.13 -24.23 4.64
C GLU A 440 8.87 -22.77 4.24
N MET A 441 7.80 -22.58 3.46
CA MET A 441 7.27 -21.29 3.01
C MET A 441 6.71 -20.46 4.17
N GLY A 442 7.60 -19.92 5.00
CA GLY A 442 7.28 -19.08 6.16
C GLY A 442 6.98 -17.60 5.82
N MET A 443 6.33 -17.29 4.69
CA MET A 443 5.81 -15.94 4.46
C MET A 443 4.47 -15.75 5.18
N GLU A 444 4.51 -15.67 6.51
CA GLU A 444 3.38 -15.18 7.32
C GLU A 444 3.29 -13.65 7.18
N MET A 445 2.90 -13.20 5.99
CA MET A 445 2.47 -11.83 5.72
C MET A 445 1.21 -11.56 6.54
N GLY A 446 1.40 -11.01 7.74
CA GLY A 446 0.35 -10.56 8.65
C GLY A 446 -0.47 -9.36 8.15
N MET A 447 -0.91 -9.40 6.90
CA MET A 447 -2.01 -8.60 6.38
C MET A 447 -3.31 -9.12 6.98
N GLY A 448 -3.68 -8.57 8.14
CA GLY A 448 -4.96 -8.81 8.79
C GLY A 448 -6.15 -8.21 8.04
N MET A 449 -6.34 -8.58 6.78
CA MET A 449 -7.63 -8.49 6.11
C MET A 449 -8.59 -9.46 6.81
N GLY A 450 -9.69 -8.94 7.36
CA GLY A 450 -10.75 -9.77 7.90
C GLY A 450 -11.54 -10.44 6.78
N MET A 451 -11.05 -11.58 6.29
CA MET A 451 -11.87 -12.52 5.53
C MET A 451 -12.97 -13.05 6.45
N GLY A 452 -14.23 -12.88 6.04
CA GLY A 452 -15.39 -13.42 6.75
C GLY A 452 -15.48 -14.96 6.66
N PRO A 453 -16.39 -15.60 7.41
CA PRO A 453 -16.39 -17.06 7.59
C PRO A 453 -16.86 -17.90 6.39
N ASP A 454 -17.33 -17.29 5.30
CA ASP A 454 -18.14 -17.97 4.27
C ASP A 454 -17.36 -18.33 2.98
N MET A 455 -16.12 -18.81 3.14
CA MET A 455 -15.43 -19.55 2.07
C MET A 455 -15.87 -21.02 2.12
N ASP A 456 -17.02 -21.31 1.51
CA ASP A 456 -17.49 -22.67 1.27
C ASP A 456 -16.45 -23.41 0.41
N MET A 457 -15.71 -24.33 1.03
CA MET A 457 -14.68 -25.16 0.40
C MET A 457 -15.32 -26.30 -0.40
N GLY A 458 -16.14 -25.92 -1.39
CA GLY A 458 -16.70 -26.77 -2.42
C GLY A 458 -15.61 -27.27 -3.37
N MET A 459 -14.76 -28.19 -2.90
CA MET A 459 -13.77 -28.94 -3.69
C MET A 459 -14.48 -29.91 -4.66
N GLY A 460 -15.17 -29.35 -5.66
CA GLY A 460 -15.70 -30.07 -6.80
C GLY A 460 -14.57 -30.47 -7.74
N MET A 461 -14.09 -31.72 -7.63
CA MET A 461 -13.28 -32.32 -8.69
C MET A 461 -14.16 -32.57 -9.92
N ASP A 462 -14.29 -31.58 -10.81
CA ASP A 462 -14.84 -31.80 -12.13
C ASP A 462 -13.72 -32.06 -13.15
N MET A 463 -13.65 -33.30 -13.63
CA MET A 463 -12.70 -33.75 -14.66
C MET A 463 -13.22 -33.35 -16.05
N GLY A 464 -13.32 -32.05 -16.28
CA GLY A 464 -13.80 -31.45 -17.53
C GLY A 464 -12.78 -31.49 -18.66
N TYR A 465 -13.16 -32.09 -19.78
CA TYR A 465 -12.33 -32.19 -20.98
C TYR A 465 -12.03 -30.81 -21.62
N GLY A 466 -10.74 -30.55 -21.88
CA GLY A 466 -10.29 -30.08 -23.20
C GLY A 466 -10.92 -28.81 -23.79
N MET A 467 -11.05 -27.74 -23.01
CA MET A 467 -11.09 -26.39 -23.58
C MET A 467 -9.67 -25.84 -23.61
N MET A 468 -9.23 -25.26 -24.74
CA MET A 468 -8.10 -24.34 -24.71
C MET A 468 -8.57 -23.12 -23.91
N GLN A 469 -8.16 -23.02 -22.64
CA GLN A 469 -8.14 -21.71 -22.01
C GLN A 469 -7.22 -20.84 -22.86
N THR A 470 -7.77 -19.75 -23.39
CA THR A 470 -6.99 -18.63 -23.89
C THR A 470 -6.09 -18.18 -22.74
N ILE A 471 -4.81 -18.53 -22.82
CA ILE A 471 -3.82 -18.05 -21.87
C ILE A 471 -3.73 -16.54 -22.10
N ALA A 472 -4.41 -15.76 -21.26
CA ALA A 472 -4.35 -14.32 -21.29
C ALA A 472 -2.87 -13.89 -21.30
N ASN A 473 -2.50 -12.95 -22.17
CA ASN A 473 -1.11 -12.55 -22.26
C ASN A 473 -0.67 -11.98 -20.89
N PRO A 474 0.57 -12.23 -20.45
CA PRO A 474 1.04 -11.77 -19.16
C PRO A 474 1.09 -10.23 -19.13
N GLN A 475 0.08 -9.61 -18.53
CA GLN A 475 -0.08 -8.17 -18.45
C GLN A 475 1.17 -7.47 -17.86
N PRO A 476 1.52 -6.25 -18.31
CA PRO A 476 2.60 -5.48 -17.72
C PRO A 476 2.44 -5.31 -16.20
N PRO A 477 3.54 -5.31 -15.41
CA PRO A 477 3.44 -5.11 -13.97
C PRO A 477 2.86 -3.74 -13.60
N GLU A 478 3.03 -2.72 -14.44
CA GLU A 478 2.44 -1.39 -14.25
C GLU A 478 0.91 -1.38 -14.43
N VAL A 479 0.39 -2.16 -15.38
CA VAL A 479 -1.07 -2.36 -15.59
C VAL A 479 -1.66 -3.08 -14.38
N ASN A 480 -1.04 -4.19 -13.95
CA ASN A 480 -1.43 -4.93 -12.75
C ASN A 480 -1.49 -4.06 -11.48
N LEU A 481 -0.52 -3.15 -11.29
CA LEU A 481 -0.50 -2.24 -10.14
C LEU A 481 -1.57 -1.14 -10.26
N SER A 482 -1.77 -0.59 -11.45
CA SER A 482 -2.83 0.40 -11.72
C SER A 482 -4.22 -0.18 -11.49
N ARG A 483 -4.48 -1.39 -12.02
CA ARG A 483 -5.75 -2.11 -11.87
C ARG A 483 -6.09 -2.35 -10.41
N ARG A 484 -5.16 -2.99 -9.67
CA ARG A 484 -5.31 -3.22 -8.21
C ARG A 484 -5.57 -1.95 -7.40
N LYS A 485 -5.00 -0.81 -7.79
CA LYS A 485 -5.26 0.48 -7.12
C LYS A 485 -6.70 0.95 -7.39
N ILE A 486 -7.13 0.92 -8.64
CA ILE A 486 -8.48 1.38 -9.04
C ILE A 486 -9.54 0.43 -8.47
N ASP A 487 -9.37 -0.88 -8.61
CA ASP A 487 -10.24 -1.90 -8.00
C ASP A 487 -10.39 -1.68 -6.50
N PHE A 488 -9.29 -1.43 -5.79
CA PHE A 488 -9.34 -1.16 -4.36
C PHE A 488 -10.18 0.07 -4.04
N VAL A 489 -10.09 1.15 -4.83
CA VAL A 489 -10.95 2.33 -4.64
C VAL A 489 -12.42 1.97 -4.86
N LEU A 490 -12.75 1.36 -6.00
CA LEU A 490 -14.14 1.01 -6.35
C LEU A 490 -14.75 0.04 -5.31
N GLN A 491 -14.01 -1.00 -4.91
CA GLN A 491 -14.43 -1.97 -3.89
C GLN A 491 -14.65 -1.34 -2.51
N GLN A 492 -13.82 -0.37 -2.09
CA GLN A 492 -14.04 0.33 -0.82
C GLN A 492 -15.32 1.19 -0.85
N LEU A 493 -15.64 1.79 -2.01
CA LEU A 493 -16.86 2.57 -2.19
C LEU A 493 -18.12 1.69 -2.30
N LEU A 494 -18.06 0.59 -3.06
CA LEU A 494 -19.12 -0.43 -3.15
C LEU A 494 -19.41 -1.05 -1.77
N GLN A 495 -18.36 -1.39 -1.01
CA GLN A 495 -18.49 -1.88 0.36
C GLN A 495 -19.18 -0.84 1.26
N GLY A 496 -18.83 0.44 1.12
CA GLY A 496 -19.47 1.52 1.86
C GLY A 496 -20.94 1.76 1.51
N ALA A 497 -21.31 1.56 0.25
CA ALA A 497 -22.68 1.73 -0.21
C ALA A 497 -23.59 0.56 0.16
N THR A 498 -23.06 -0.67 0.10
CA THR A 498 -23.85 -1.92 0.07
C THR A 498 -23.59 -2.90 1.21
N GLY A 499 -22.46 -2.78 1.90
CA GLY A 499 -21.89 -3.83 2.76
C GLY A 499 -20.94 -4.79 2.04
N SER A 500 -21.12 -4.98 0.73
CA SER A 500 -20.37 -5.93 -0.11
C SER A 500 -19.32 -5.24 -0.99
N ALA A 501 -18.11 -5.79 -1.05
CA ALA A 501 -17.07 -5.30 -1.97
C ALA A 501 -17.43 -5.57 -3.45
N GLN A 502 -18.33 -6.53 -3.70
CA GLN A 502 -18.84 -6.92 -5.00
C GLN A 502 -20.09 -6.10 -5.40
N GLY A 503 -20.55 -5.15 -4.59
CA GLY A 503 -21.74 -4.34 -4.85
C GLY A 503 -23.09 -5.08 -4.78
N THR A 504 -23.08 -6.40 -4.57
CA THR A 504 -24.30 -7.19 -4.36
C THR A 504 -24.87 -6.92 -2.96
N PRO A 505 -26.10 -6.39 -2.82
CA PRO A 505 -26.73 -6.22 -1.51
C PRO A 505 -26.87 -7.57 -0.79
N GLU A 506 -26.53 -7.62 0.50
CA GLU A 506 -26.95 -8.73 1.36
C GLU A 506 -28.49 -8.72 1.52
N GLU A 507 -29.08 -9.80 2.05
CA GLU A 507 -30.54 -9.88 2.33
C GLU A 507 -31.07 -8.73 3.20
N LYS A 508 -30.17 -8.05 3.92
CA LYS A 508 -30.45 -6.81 4.66
C LYS A 508 -29.60 -5.68 4.08
N PRO A 509 -30.19 -4.51 3.78
CA PRO A 509 -29.41 -3.36 3.35
C PRO A 509 -28.40 -3.00 4.44
N SER A 510 -27.18 -2.68 4.00
CA SER A 510 -26.06 -2.26 4.84
C SER A 510 -25.42 -1.02 4.24
N GLY A 511 -24.59 -0.30 4.99
CA GLY A 511 -23.90 0.88 4.47
C GLY A 511 -24.83 2.05 4.15
N LEU A 512 -24.54 2.78 3.08
CA LEU A 512 -25.35 3.90 2.64
C LEU A 512 -26.81 3.48 2.37
N MET A 513 -27.06 2.30 1.79
CA MET A 513 -28.41 1.79 1.56
C MET A 513 -29.23 1.55 2.85
N ALA A 514 -28.58 1.28 3.97
CA ALA A 514 -29.23 1.21 5.30
C ALA A 514 -29.47 2.61 5.91
N GLY A 515 -28.65 3.60 5.53
CA GLY A 515 -28.75 4.97 6.04
C GLY A 515 -29.82 5.82 5.33
N VAL A 516 -30.10 5.53 4.05
CA VAL A 516 -31.09 6.29 3.27
C VAL A 516 -32.52 5.80 3.48
N PRO A 517 -33.52 6.71 3.45
CA PRO A 517 -34.93 6.34 3.38
C PRO A 517 -35.25 5.50 2.15
N GLU A 518 -36.30 4.68 2.23
CA GLU A 518 -36.64 3.70 1.20
C GLU A 518 -36.84 4.30 -0.21
N ASN A 519 -37.39 5.51 -0.31
CA ASN A 519 -37.58 6.21 -1.59
C ASN A 519 -36.28 6.69 -2.27
N GLN A 520 -35.15 6.70 -1.55
CA GLN A 520 -33.83 7.07 -2.09
C GLN A 520 -32.94 5.84 -2.34
N ARG A 521 -33.35 4.63 -1.91
CA ARG A 521 -32.56 3.39 -2.15
C ARG A 521 -32.38 3.08 -3.64
N ALA A 522 -33.38 3.39 -4.47
CA ALA A 522 -33.29 3.20 -5.92
C ALA A 522 -32.22 4.11 -6.57
N GLU A 523 -31.99 5.31 -6.04
CA GLU A 523 -30.95 6.23 -6.49
C GLU A 523 -29.56 5.69 -6.12
N VAL A 524 -29.40 5.19 -4.89
CA VAL A 524 -28.16 4.54 -4.43
C VAL A 524 -27.86 3.27 -5.22
N GLN A 525 -28.87 2.44 -5.52
CA GLN A 525 -28.69 1.25 -6.35
C GLN A 525 -28.27 1.62 -7.78
N ALA A 526 -28.90 2.62 -8.40
CA ALA A 526 -28.50 3.07 -9.74
C ALA A 526 -27.06 3.58 -9.78
N TRP A 527 -26.58 4.25 -8.73
CA TRP A 527 -25.17 4.62 -8.59
C TRP A 527 -24.25 3.40 -8.42
N VAL A 528 -24.65 2.41 -7.61
CA VAL A 528 -23.91 1.14 -7.44
C VAL A 528 -23.78 0.42 -8.78
N ASP A 529 -24.85 0.32 -9.56
CA ASP A 529 -24.88 -0.34 -10.86
C ASP A 529 -23.89 0.33 -11.84
N ARG A 530 -23.82 1.67 -11.86
CA ARG A 530 -22.82 2.41 -12.66
C ARG A 530 -21.38 2.18 -12.20
N ILE A 531 -21.13 2.10 -10.90
CA ILE A 531 -19.78 1.77 -10.39
C ILE A 531 -19.40 0.33 -10.74
N LEU A 532 -20.37 -0.59 -10.81
CA LEU A 532 -20.16 -1.98 -11.26
C LEU A 532 -19.90 -2.05 -12.77
N GLU A 533 -20.57 -1.25 -13.61
CA GLU A 533 -20.26 -1.11 -15.03
C GLU A 533 -18.80 -0.68 -15.24
N VAL A 534 -18.35 0.39 -14.55
CA VAL A 534 -16.95 0.84 -14.59
C VAL A 534 -16.00 -0.26 -14.10
N SER A 535 -16.33 -0.91 -12.98
CA SER A 535 -15.53 -2.01 -12.43
C SER A 535 -15.42 -3.21 -13.37
N ALA A 536 -16.45 -3.49 -14.17
CA ALA A 536 -16.44 -4.58 -15.14
C ALA A 536 -15.54 -4.27 -16.33
N VAL A 537 -15.63 -3.05 -16.90
CA VAL A 537 -14.74 -2.61 -18.00
C VAL A 537 -13.28 -2.60 -17.55
N VAL A 538 -13.00 -2.01 -16.38
CA VAL A 538 -11.64 -1.97 -15.81
C VAL A 538 -11.09 -3.37 -15.50
N ASN A 539 -11.96 -4.36 -15.29
CA ASN A 539 -11.54 -5.75 -15.04
C ASN A 539 -11.58 -6.67 -16.26
N ASP A 540 -11.83 -6.16 -17.47
CA ASP A 540 -11.78 -6.99 -18.68
C ASP A 540 -10.39 -7.66 -18.84
N GLU A 541 -10.41 -8.94 -19.20
CA GLU A 541 -9.23 -9.76 -19.46
C GLU A 541 -8.53 -9.36 -20.78
N GLN A 542 -9.27 -8.72 -21.71
CA GLN A 542 -8.77 -8.26 -23.00
C GLN A 542 -7.87 -7.01 -22.92
N LEU A 543 -7.90 -6.27 -21.80
CA LEU A 543 -7.01 -5.12 -21.57
C LEU A 543 -5.61 -5.61 -21.15
N ASP A 544 -4.93 -6.32 -22.06
CA ASP A 544 -3.67 -7.01 -21.79
C ASP A 544 -2.42 -6.18 -22.08
N THR A 545 -2.54 -5.15 -22.92
CA THR A 545 -1.48 -4.15 -23.18
C THR A 545 -1.62 -2.89 -22.33
N LEU A 546 -0.55 -2.08 -22.29
CA LEU A 546 -0.59 -0.75 -21.67
C LEU A 546 -1.43 0.26 -22.48
N GLU A 547 -1.55 0.09 -23.79
CA GLU A 547 -2.23 1.04 -24.67
C GLU A 547 -3.75 0.88 -24.50
N GLU A 548 -4.27 -0.35 -24.60
CA GLU A 548 -5.68 -0.68 -24.29
C GLU A 548 -6.04 -0.31 -22.84
N TRP A 549 -5.13 -0.54 -21.88
CA TRP A 549 -5.35 -0.15 -20.48
C TRP A 549 -5.57 1.37 -20.33
N LEU A 550 -4.76 2.19 -20.99
CA LEU A 550 -4.90 3.65 -20.92
C LEU A 550 -6.17 4.12 -21.61
N GLU A 551 -6.48 3.57 -22.78
CA GLU A 551 -7.71 3.84 -23.53
C GLU A 551 -8.97 3.50 -22.71
N ALA A 552 -8.97 2.37 -22.01
CA ALA A 552 -10.06 2.01 -21.09
C ALA A 552 -10.17 2.99 -19.91
N LEU A 553 -9.05 3.44 -19.34
CA LEU A 553 -9.06 4.44 -18.27
C LEU A 553 -9.57 5.81 -18.75
N ASP A 554 -9.16 6.27 -19.93
CA ASP A 554 -9.65 7.52 -20.53
C ASP A 554 -11.14 7.41 -20.91
N THR A 555 -11.62 6.24 -21.34
CA THR A 555 -13.04 5.97 -21.61
C THR A 555 -13.89 5.97 -20.32
N GLN A 556 -13.38 5.44 -19.20
CA GLN A 556 -14.11 5.43 -17.93
C GLN A 556 -13.99 6.74 -17.13
N ARG A 557 -13.00 7.58 -17.45
CA ARG A 557 -12.81 8.92 -16.85
C ARG A 557 -14.07 9.80 -16.93
N PRO A 558 -14.72 10.04 -18.10
CA PRO A 558 -15.93 10.86 -18.17
C PRO A 558 -17.13 10.21 -17.45
N VAL A 559 -17.26 8.87 -17.48
CA VAL A 559 -18.36 8.18 -16.76
C VAL A 559 -18.29 8.45 -15.24
N LEU A 560 -17.08 8.41 -14.66
CA LEU A 560 -16.86 8.78 -13.26
C LEU A 560 -16.99 10.30 -13.04
N GLY A 561 -16.62 11.11 -14.03
CA GLY A 561 -16.80 12.56 -14.03
C GLY A 561 -18.27 12.99 -13.93
N ASP A 562 -19.14 12.41 -14.76
CA ASP A 562 -20.59 12.64 -14.76
C ASP A 562 -21.21 12.31 -13.40
N LEU A 563 -20.89 11.14 -12.83
CA LEU A 563 -21.34 10.76 -11.47
C LEU A 563 -20.79 11.71 -10.39
N ALA A 564 -19.58 12.24 -10.59
CA ALA A 564 -18.98 13.25 -9.73
C ALA A 564 -19.47 14.68 -10.01
N GLY A 565 -20.32 14.90 -11.03
CA GLY A 565 -20.70 16.22 -11.52
C GLY A 565 -19.50 17.12 -11.86
N ILE A 566 -18.48 16.53 -12.48
CA ILE A 566 -17.28 17.17 -13.02
C ILE A 566 -17.39 17.10 -14.54
N GLU A 567 -17.44 18.26 -15.21
CA GLU A 567 -17.42 18.31 -16.68
C GLU A 567 -16.05 17.83 -17.19
N VAL A 568 -16.07 16.76 -17.99
CA VAL A 568 -14.90 16.15 -18.62
C VAL A 568 -15.19 16.10 -20.12
N ASP A 569 -14.33 16.72 -20.93
CA ASP A 569 -14.45 16.63 -22.38
C ASP A 569 -14.30 15.17 -22.80
N TYR A 570 -15.30 14.66 -23.52
CA TYR A 570 -15.17 13.42 -24.29
C TYR A 570 -14.22 13.71 -25.44
N GLU A 571 -13.08 13.02 -25.48
CA GLU A 571 -12.32 12.89 -26.72
C GLU A 571 -13.17 12.02 -27.65
N GLU A 572 -14.02 12.64 -28.47
CA GLU A 572 -14.70 11.95 -29.57
C GLU A 572 -13.62 11.29 -30.42
N GLU A 573 -13.65 9.96 -30.54
CA GLU A 573 -12.84 9.27 -31.54
C GLU A 573 -13.08 9.95 -32.88
N ASP A 574 -12.02 10.46 -33.49
CA ASP A 574 -12.08 11.07 -34.81
C ASP A 574 -12.31 9.96 -35.85
N THR A 575 -13.57 9.53 -35.92
CA THR A 575 -14.08 8.51 -36.85
C THR A 575 -14.03 8.97 -38.30
N SER A 576 -13.39 10.12 -38.59
CA SER A 576 -12.78 10.40 -39.90
C SER A 576 -11.55 9.51 -40.15
N ILE A 577 -11.78 8.19 -40.12
CA ILE A 577 -11.10 7.27 -41.02
C ILE A 577 -11.32 7.85 -42.41
N GLN A 578 -10.29 8.53 -42.92
CA GLN A 578 -10.24 8.97 -44.29
C GLN A 578 -10.59 7.77 -45.15
N GLU A 579 -11.64 7.90 -45.96
CA GLU A 579 -11.92 6.97 -47.06
C GLU A 579 -10.66 6.94 -47.93
N ASN A 580 -9.80 5.95 -47.67
CA ASN A 580 -8.61 5.72 -48.47
C ASN A 580 -9.13 5.50 -49.90
N PRO A 581 -8.84 6.41 -50.85
CA PRO A 581 -9.49 6.38 -52.15
C PRO A 581 -9.19 5.03 -52.79
N VAL A 582 -10.26 4.27 -53.04
CA VAL A 582 -10.22 2.89 -53.54
C VAL A 582 -9.20 2.80 -54.67
N LEU A 583 -8.14 2.02 -54.43
CA LEU A 583 -7.11 1.75 -55.45
C LEU A 583 -7.82 1.29 -56.73
N PRO A 584 -7.46 1.83 -57.91
CA PRO A 584 -8.22 1.62 -59.13
C PRO A 584 -8.35 0.13 -59.44
N MET A 585 -9.59 -0.37 -59.43
CA MET A 585 -9.87 -1.77 -59.73
C MET A 585 -9.31 -2.14 -61.11
N PHE A 586 -8.55 -3.23 -61.15
CA PHE A 586 -8.11 -3.83 -62.41
C PHE A 586 -9.34 -4.29 -63.21
N PRO A 587 -9.48 -3.89 -64.49
CA PRO A 587 -10.63 -4.27 -65.29
C PRO A 587 -10.49 -5.72 -65.76
N GLY A 588 -11.35 -6.61 -65.26
CA GLY A 588 -11.56 -7.91 -65.88
C GLY A 588 -11.71 -9.10 -64.95
N PHE A 589 -12.79 -9.15 -64.16
CA PHE A 589 -13.51 -10.42 -63.95
C PHE A 589 -15.02 -10.19 -64.02
N GLY A 590 -15.73 -11.21 -64.48
CA GLY A 590 -17.05 -11.07 -65.11
C GLY A 590 -18.22 -10.79 -64.17
N ASN A 591 -19.12 -9.97 -64.67
CA ASN A 591 -20.47 -9.76 -64.17
C ASN A 591 -21.30 -11.07 -64.21
N VAL A 592 -21.91 -11.45 -63.09
CA VAL A 592 -23.08 -12.34 -63.02
C VAL A 592 -24.07 -11.69 -62.05
N GLY A 593 -25.24 -11.28 -62.55
CA GLY A 593 -26.21 -10.50 -61.79
C GLY A 593 -27.51 -11.24 -61.50
N GLY A 594 -28.49 -10.48 -60.99
CA GLY A 594 -29.84 -10.94 -60.63
C GLY A 594 -29.96 -11.25 -59.12
N GLY A 595 -30.92 -10.68 -58.39
CA GLY A 595 -31.96 -9.73 -58.80
C GLY A 595 -32.84 -9.31 -57.61
N ASP A 596 -33.89 -8.53 -57.91
CA ASP A 596 -34.96 -8.13 -56.99
C ASP A 596 -35.70 -9.37 -56.39
N ALA A 597 -36.52 -9.33 -55.34
CA ALA A 597 -37.12 -8.25 -54.55
C ALA A 597 -37.26 -8.74 -53.07
N ASP A 598 -38.11 -8.27 -52.13
CA ASP A 598 -39.23 -7.31 -52.15
C ASP A 598 -39.53 -6.78 -50.72
N GLN A 599 -40.49 -5.85 -50.60
CA GLN A 599 -41.21 -5.53 -49.36
C GLN A 599 -42.51 -6.37 -49.27
N PRO A 600 -43.06 -6.63 -48.06
CA PRO A 600 -44.23 -5.81 -47.70
C PRO A 600 -44.46 -5.51 -46.21
N ALA A 601 -44.96 -4.29 -46.01
CA ALA A 601 -46.00 -3.81 -45.08
C ALA A 601 -46.62 -4.72 -43.98
N ASP A 602 -46.68 -4.12 -42.78
CA ASP A 602 -47.90 -3.79 -41.98
C ASP A 602 -48.79 -4.92 -41.40
N GLY A 603 -49.27 -4.73 -40.15
CA GLY A 603 -50.24 -5.63 -39.52
C GLY A 603 -50.35 -5.65 -37.99
N GLY A 604 -51.08 -4.69 -37.40
CA GLY A 604 -52.11 -5.00 -36.37
C GLY A 604 -51.74 -5.29 -34.90
N LEU A 605 -52.06 -4.32 -34.03
CA LEU A 605 -52.66 -4.56 -32.70
C LEU A 605 -54.13 -5.06 -32.86
N PRO A 606 -54.89 -5.48 -31.81
CA PRO A 606 -54.62 -5.47 -30.36
C PRO A 606 -54.95 -6.81 -29.62
N GLY A 607 -54.73 -6.88 -28.30
CA GLY A 607 -55.26 -7.98 -27.48
C GLY A 607 -55.00 -7.85 -25.98
N ALA A 608 -56.04 -7.52 -25.21
CA ALA A 608 -55.98 -7.44 -23.74
C ALA A 608 -56.29 -8.80 -23.08
N GLY A 609 -55.79 -9.02 -21.85
CA GLY A 609 -56.37 -10.01 -20.94
C GLY A 609 -55.46 -10.55 -19.84
N GLY A 610 -55.98 -10.58 -18.61
CA GLY A 610 -55.61 -11.64 -17.65
C GLY A 610 -54.79 -11.25 -16.41
N LEU A 611 -55.36 -10.46 -15.50
CA LEU A 611 -55.08 -10.67 -14.07
C LEU A 611 -55.62 -12.03 -13.63
N PRO A 612 -54.98 -12.69 -12.64
CA PRO A 612 -55.78 -13.31 -11.59
C PRO A 612 -55.29 -13.00 -10.17
N ALA A 613 -56.24 -12.44 -9.40
CA ALA A 613 -56.61 -12.80 -8.04
C ALA A 613 -55.53 -13.05 -6.97
N ALA A 614 -55.66 -12.26 -5.89
CA ALA A 614 -55.11 -12.59 -4.57
C ALA A 614 -55.73 -13.87 -3.98
N GLY A 615 -54.92 -14.61 -3.21
CA GLY A 615 -55.34 -15.61 -2.24
C GLY A 615 -54.44 -15.50 -1.02
N GLY A 616 -55.02 -15.39 0.18
CA GLY A 616 -54.26 -15.12 1.40
C GLY A 616 -54.34 -16.21 2.44
N LEU A 617 -53.27 -16.32 3.25
CA LEU A 617 -53.21 -16.84 4.63
C LEU A 617 -53.55 -18.34 4.86
N PRO A 618 -53.22 -18.94 6.03
CA PRO A 618 -52.20 -18.59 7.04
C PRO A 618 -51.30 -19.76 7.49
N GLY A 619 -50.18 -19.43 8.13
CA GLY A 619 -49.75 -20.07 9.40
C GLY A 619 -49.01 -21.42 9.40
N GLN A 620 -47.73 -21.35 9.78
CA GLN A 620 -47.16 -22.13 10.89
C GLN A 620 -46.03 -21.35 11.57
#